data_AF-A0A7S3CKS9-F1
#
_entry.id   AF-A0A7S3CKS9-F1
#
_cell.length_a   1.000
_cell.length_b   1.000
_cell.length_c   1.000
_cell.angle_alpha   90.00
_cell.angle_beta   90.00
_cell.angle_gamma   90.00
#
_symmetry.space_group_name_H-M   'P 1'
#
loop_
_entity.id
_entity.type
_entity.pdbx_description
1 polymer ?
#
loop_
_entity_poly.entity_id
_entity_poly.type
_entity_poly.pdbx_seq_one_letter_code
_entity_poly.pdbx_strand_id
1 'polypeptide(L)'
;MKNQELTKNLFAFFIVNDFEEKRLGLKSELTLGYFDDSKFKGDLKWHPIVHKYMFAIQLDDIKVNGKSLNLGCGTSHNCTATIDSGTSHLAMPKWAIQQVQGRIPLRDQ
;
A
#
# COMPACT_ATOMS: atom_id res chain seq x y z
N MET A 1 -28.10 -10.32 15.22
CA MET A 1 -28.19 -8.86 15.44
C MET A 1 -27.17 -8.18 14.53
N LYS A 2 -27.62 -7.41 13.53
CA LYS A 2 -26.73 -6.52 12.76
C LYS A 2 -26.80 -5.15 13.45
N ASN A 3 -25.85 -4.86 14.34
CA ASN A 3 -25.66 -3.50 14.83
C ASN A 3 -24.95 -2.70 13.74
N GLN A 4 -25.71 -2.03 12.88
CA GLN A 4 -25.15 -1.12 11.86
C GLN A 4 -25.01 0.29 12.45
N GLU A 5 -24.03 0.46 13.34
CA GLU A 5 -23.62 1.78 13.85
C GLU A 5 -22.73 2.54 12.84
N LEU A 6 -22.15 1.83 11.87
CA LEU A 6 -21.26 2.42 10.86
C LEU A 6 -22.03 2.76 9.57
N THR A 7 -21.80 3.96 9.06
CA THR A 7 -22.42 4.49 7.83
C THR A 7 -22.04 3.72 6.58
N LYS A 8 -20.83 3.15 6.52
CA LYS A 8 -20.37 2.23 5.46
C LYS A 8 -19.56 1.08 6.07
N ASN A 9 -19.51 -0.06 5.39
CA ASN A 9 -18.62 -1.16 5.76
C ASN A 9 -17.21 -0.94 5.19
N LEU A 10 -16.51 0.07 5.71
CA LEU A 10 -15.13 0.39 5.34
C LEU A 10 -14.41 1.02 6.52
N PHE A 11 -13.09 1.01 6.46
CA PHE A 11 -12.22 1.80 7.31
C PHE A 11 -11.12 2.42 6.43
N ALA A 12 -10.50 3.49 6.89
CA ALA A 12 -9.36 4.09 6.19
C ALA A 12 -8.27 4.53 7.17
N PHE A 13 -7.04 4.43 6.71
CA PHE A 13 -5.85 4.89 7.42
C PHE A 13 -5.28 6.13 6.74
N PHE A 14 -5.00 7.16 7.53
CA PHE A 14 -4.11 8.25 7.17
C PHE A 14 -2.90 8.16 8.08
N ILE A 15 -1.73 7.80 7.54
CA ILE A 15 -0.51 7.58 8.32
C ILE A 15 0.46 8.72 8.04
N VAL A 16 0.92 9.34 9.11
CA VAL A 16 1.82 10.51 9.10
C VAL A 16 3.17 10.07 9.66
N ASN A 17 4.27 10.58 9.08
CA ASN A 17 5.60 10.35 9.62
C ASN A 17 6.02 11.42 10.65
N ASP A 18 7.07 11.15 11.43
CA ASP A 18 7.62 12.07 12.43
C ASP A 18 7.87 13.50 11.93
N PHE A 19 8.33 13.64 10.69
CA PHE A 19 8.65 14.94 10.12
C PHE A 19 7.38 15.75 9.88
N GLU A 20 6.38 15.13 9.27
CA GLU A 20 5.07 15.75 9.01
C GLU A 20 4.35 16.09 10.32
N GLU A 21 4.41 15.21 11.32
CA GLU A 21 3.83 15.48 12.63
C GLU A 21 4.51 16.69 13.30
N LYS A 22 5.86 16.70 13.37
CA LYS A 22 6.61 17.76 14.06
C LYS A 22 6.57 19.10 13.33
N ARG A 23 6.55 19.10 11.99
CA ARG A 23 6.62 20.35 11.20
C ARG A 23 5.26 20.88 10.77
N LEU A 24 4.31 20.00 10.46
CA LEU A 24 3.01 20.38 9.91
C LEU A 24 1.88 20.20 10.92
N GLY A 25 2.15 19.61 12.09
CA GLY A 25 1.15 19.35 13.12
C GLY A 25 0.14 18.26 12.73
N LEU A 26 0.41 17.51 11.66
CA LEU A 26 -0.46 16.45 11.18
C LEU A 26 -0.47 15.27 12.15
N LYS A 27 -1.62 14.58 12.24
CA LYS A 27 -1.79 13.39 13.08
C LYS A 27 -2.28 12.23 12.25
N SER A 28 -1.78 11.04 12.56
CA SER A 28 -2.29 9.80 12.00
C SER A 28 -3.73 9.55 12.47
N GLU A 29 -4.55 8.95 11.62
CA GLU A 29 -5.98 8.77 11.84
C GLU A 29 -6.44 7.41 11.30
N LEU A 30 -7.32 6.76 12.07
CA LEU A 30 -8.12 5.61 11.64
C LEU A 30 -9.59 6.03 11.67
N THR A 31 -10.24 5.94 10.53
CA THR A 31 -11.67 6.21 10.39
C THR A 31 -12.44 4.92 10.20
N LEU A 32 -13.62 4.83 10.83
CA LEU A 32 -14.52 3.68 10.71
C LEU A 32 -15.82 4.17 10.09
N GLY A 33 -16.21 3.58 8.96
CA GLY A 33 -17.44 3.92 8.24
C GLY A 33 -17.31 5.03 7.20
N TYR A 34 -16.18 5.73 7.14
CA TYR A 34 -15.91 6.78 6.15
C TYR A 34 -14.41 6.89 5.90
N PHE A 35 -14.04 7.70 4.91
CA PHE A 35 -12.69 8.24 4.72
C PHE A 35 -12.82 9.76 4.65
N ASP A 36 -11.82 10.47 5.16
CA ASP A 36 -11.83 11.94 5.20
C ASP A 36 -11.24 12.52 3.89
N ASP A 37 -12.11 13.13 3.08
CA ASP A 37 -11.75 13.77 1.80
C ASP A 37 -10.76 14.92 1.95
N SER A 38 -10.62 15.50 3.15
CA SER A 38 -9.63 16.55 3.40
C SER A 38 -8.18 16.03 3.46
N LYS A 39 -7.99 14.71 3.57
CA LYS A 39 -6.66 14.07 3.72
C LYS A 39 -5.95 13.77 2.40
N PHE A 40 -6.62 13.91 1.26
CA PHE A 40 -6.02 13.65 -0.06
C PHE A 40 -6.46 14.67 -1.10
N LYS A 41 -5.84 14.63 -2.28
CA LYS A 41 -6.18 15.47 -3.43
C LYS A 41 -6.42 14.59 -4.65
N GLY A 42 -7.31 15.04 -5.53
CA GLY A 42 -7.71 14.26 -6.70
C GLY A 42 -8.62 13.10 -6.33
N ASP A 43 -8.81 12.17 -7.26
CA ASP A 43 -9.75 11.07 -7.11
C ASP A 43 -9.10 9.83 -6.49
N LEU A 44 -9.86 9.12 -5.63
CA LEU A 44 -9.47 7.80 -5.14
C LEU A 44 -9.52 6.76 -6.26
N LYS A 45 -8.42 6.02 -6.41
CA LYS A 45 -8.35 4.85 -7.27
C LYS A 45 -8.59 3.59 -6.46
N TRP A 46 -9.64 2.86 -6.81
CA TRP A 46 -10.03 1.62 -6.15
C TRP A 46 -9.45 0.42 -6.90
N HIS A 47 -8.75 -0.45 -6.17
CA HIS A 47 -8.26 -1.73 -6.69
C HIS A 47 -9.01 -2.88 -6.01
N PRO A 48 -9.42 -3.91 -6.77
CA PRO A 48 -10.12 -5.06 -6.19
C PRO A 48 -9.18 -5.85 -5.28
N ILE A 49 -9.70 -6.28 -4.13
CA ILE A 49 -8.99 -7.18 -3.22
C ILE A 49 -9.05 -8.59 -3.80
N VAL A 50 -7.90 -9.14 -4.18
CA VAL A 50 -7.76 -10.50 -4.74
C VAL A 50 -7.56 -11.55 -3.65
N HIS A 51 -7.07 -11.17 -2.46
CA HIS A 51 -7.01 -12.04 -1.29
C HIS A 51 -7.43 -11.32 0.00
N LYS A 52 -8.66 -11.61 0.45
CA LYS A 52 -9.32 -10.89 1.57
C LYS A 52 -8.59 -10.99 2.91
N TYR A 53 -8.00 -12.14 3.23
CA TYR A 53 -7.30 -12.33 4.52
C TYR A 53 -6.10 -11.38 4.67
N MET A 54 -5.45 -11.03 3.55
CA MET A 54 -4.23 -10.22 3.53
C MET A 54 -4.46 -8.80 2.99
N PHE A 55 -5.70 -8.41 2.67
CA PHE A 55 -5.96 -7.17 1.90
C PHE A 55 -5.06 -7.05 0.65
N ALA A 56 -4.82 -8.15 -0.04
CA ALA A 56 -3.91 -8.15 -1.18
C ALA A 56 -4.60 -7.64 -2.45
N ILE A 57 -3.87 -6.86 -3.23
CA ILE A 57 -4.26 -6.35 -4.55
C ILE A 57 -3.38 -6.96 -5.65
N GLN A 58 -3.86 -6.93 -6.88
CA GLN A 58 -3.06 -7.29 -8.05
C GLN A 58 -1.89 -6.30 -8.22
N LEU A 59 -0.69 -6.82 -8.47
CA LEU A 59 0.48 -6.01 -8.83
C LEU A 59 0.86 -6.29 -10.28
N ASP A 60 0.79 -5.26 -11.12
CA ASP A 60 1.08 -5.38 -12.56
C ASP A 60 2.55 -5.07 -12.87
N ASP A 61 3.08 -3.97 -12.32
CA ASP A 61 4.45 -3.51 -12.57
C ASP A 61 4.95 -2.63 -11.43
N ILE A 62 6.28 -2.56 -11.28
CA ILE A 62 6.96 -1.59 -10.43
C ILE A 62 7.84 -0.74 -11.32
N LYS A 63 7.70 0.58 -11.21
CA LYS A 63 8.49 1.54 -11.99
C LYS A 63 9.40 2.36 -11.08
N VAL A 64 10.66 2.51 -11.49
CA VAL A 64 11.64 3.38 -10.83
C VAL A 64 12.12 4.40 -11.84
N ASN A 65 11.97 5.69 -11.50
CA ASN A 65 12.23 6.82 -12.42
C ASN A 65 11.50 6.64 -13.77
N GLY A 66 10.25 6.17 -13.72
CA GLY A 66 9.41 5.94 -14.90
C GLY A 66 9.75 4.68 -15.71
N LYS A 67 10.82 3.95 -15.37
CA LYS A 67 11.23 2.73 -16.08
C LYS A 67 10.75 1.49 -15.34
N SER A 68 10.14 0.55 -16.06
CA SER A 68 9.70 -0.74 -15.50
C SER A 68 10.89 -1.54 -14.96
N LEU A 69 10.67 -2.21 -13.82
CA LEU A 69 11.61 -3.18 -13.29
C LEU A 69 11.58 -4.51 -14.08
N ASN A 70 10.54 -4.74 -14.88
CA ASN A 70 10.34 -5.95 -15.70
C ASN A 70 10.41 -7.25 -14.87
N LEU A 71 9.74 -7.27 -13.71
CA LEU A 71 9.71 -8.43 -12.80
C LEU A 71 8.90 -9.63 -13.34
N GLY A 72 8.27 -9.48 -14.51
CA GLY A 72 7.38 -10.49 -15.07
C GLY A 72 6.06 -10.63 -14.33
N CYS A 73 5.67 -9.64 -13.52
CA CYS A 73 4.35 -9.59 -12.92
C CYS A 73 3.27 -9.54 -14.01
N GLY A 74 2.24 -10.39 -13.88
CA GLY A 74 1.18 -10.54 -14.88
C GLY A 74 1.57 -11.38 -16.12
N THR A 75 2.79 -11.91 -16.19
CA THR A 75 3.25 -12.80 -17.27
C THR A 75 3.84 -14.10 -16.71
N SER A 76 5.08 -14.06 -16.22
CA SER A 76 5.77 -15.22 -15.64
C SER A 76 5.52 -15.39 -14.14
N HIS A 77 5.06 -14.34 -13.46
CA HIS A 77 4.71 -14.38 -12.04
C HIS A 77 3.31 -13.79 -11.83
N ASN A 78 2.50 -14.47 -11.03
CA ASN A 78 1.30 -13.87 -10.47
C ASN A 78 1.70 -13.06 -9.22
N CYS A 79 1.91 -11.76 -9.41
CA CYS A 79 2.32 -10.87 -8.33
C CYS A 79 1.12 -10.26 -7.63
N THR A 80 1.14 -10.26 -6.31
CA THR A 80 0.19 -9.51 -5.48
C THR A 80 0.95 -8.61 -4.51
N ALA A 81 0.35 -7.49 -4.13
CA ALA A 81 0.85 -6.64 -3.07
C ALA A 81 -0.11 -6.66 -1.88
N THR A 82 0.41 -7.03 -0.71
CA THR A 82 -0.31 -6.98 0.57
C THR A 82 -0.22 -5.56 1.13
N ILE A 83 -1.36 -4.98 1.51
CA ILE A 83 -1.40 -3.70 2.21
C ILE A 83 -1.41 -3.97 3.71
N ASP A 84 -0.26 -3.78 4.35
CA ASP A 84 -0.05 -4.13 5.76
C ASP A 84 0.52 -2.93 6.55
N SER A 85 -0.34 -2.29 7.35
CA SER A 85 0.07 -1.19 8.23
C SER A 85 0.93 -1.66 9.42
N GLY A 86 1.02 -2.98 9.66
CA GLY A 86 1.84 -3.58 10.71
C GLY A 86 3.30 -3.83 10.32
N THR A 87 3.68 -3.61 9.06
CA THR A 87 5.05 -3.80 8.58
C THR A 87 5.72 -2.47 8.27
N SER A 88 6.93 -2.24 8.84
CA SER A 88 7.67 -0.99 8.66
C SER A 88 8.36 -0.84 7.30
N HIS A 89 8.60 -1.93 6.59
CA HIS A 89 9.40 -1.96 5.35
C HIS A 89 8.59 -2.43 4.15
N LEU A 90 8.89 -1.86 2.98
CA LEU A 90 8.44 -2.44 1.72
C LEU A 90 9.24 -3.72 1.46
N ALA A 91 8.58 -4.86 1.63
CA ALA A 91 9.17 -6.17 1.40
C ALA A 91 8.80 -6.70 0.00
N MET A 92 9.69 -7.50 -0.57
CA MET A 92 9.43 -8.25 -1.80
C MET A 92 10.00 -9.67 -1.69
N PRO A 93 9.47 -10.64 -2.45
CA PRO A 93 10.00 -11.99 -2.45
C PRO A 93 11.48 -12.05 -2.85
N LYS A 94 12.21 -13.05 -2.34
CA LYS A 94 13.65 -13.23 -2.63
C LYS A 94 13.98 -13.22 -4.12
N TRP A 95 13.15 -13.86 -4.95
CA TRP A 95 13.35 -13.88 -6.41
C TRP A 95 13.30 -12.47 -7.02
N ALA A 96 12.44 -11.59 -6.51
CA ALA A 96 12.31 -10.21 -6.99
C ALA A 96 13.53 -9.39 -6.56
N ILE A 97 13.99 -9.55 -5.30
CA ILE A 97 15.21 -8.91 -4.81
C ILE A 97 16.40 -9.24 -5.70
N GLN A 98 16.57 -10.51 -6.06
CA GLN A 98 17.66 -10.97 -6.92
C GLN A 98 17.63 -10.32 -8.32
N GLN A 99 16.44 -10.02 -8.86
CA GLN A 99 16.31 -9.36 -10.17
C GLN A 99 16.55 -7.84 -10.15
N VAL A 100 16.45 -7.22 -8.98
CA VAL A 100 16.58 -5.75 -8.82
C VAL A 100 17.85 -5.34 -8.09
N GLN A 101 18.65 -6.30 -7.64
CA GLN A 101 19.93 -6.05 -6.99
C GLN A 101 20.84 -5.19 -7.87
N GLY A 102 21.35 -4.09 -7.33
CA GLY A 102 22.15 -3.12 -8.05
C GLY A 102 21.37 -2.17 -8.98
N ARG A 103 20.06 -2.37 -9.17
CA ARG A 103 19.18 -1.47 -9.95
C ARG A 103 18.41 -0.50 -9.07
N ILE A 104 18.17 -0.87 -7.81
CA ILE A 104 17.51 -0.03 -6.81
C ILE A 104 18.26 -0.13 -5.46
N PRO A 105 18.18 0.90 -4.60
CA PRO A 105 18.66 0.80 -3.23
C PRO A 105 17.87 -0.29 -2.49
N LEU A 106 18.59 -1.23 -1.89
CA LEU A 106 18.03 -2.26 -1.02
C LEU A 106 18.58 -2.01 0.39
N ARG A 107 17.77 -2.31 1.41
CA ARG A 107 18.26 -2.35 2.79
C ARG A 107 19.18 -3.55 2.93
N ASP A 108 20.31 -3.38 3.62
CA ASP A 108 21.19 -4.49 3.99
C ASP A 108 20.36 -5.58 4.68
N GLN A 109 20.44 -6.82 4.17
CA GLN A 109 19.70 -7.97 4.67
C GLN A 109 20.36 -8.55 5.91
#